data_AF-A0A658NM10-F1
#
_entry.id   AF-A0A658NM10-F1
#
_cell.length_a   1.000
_cell.length_b   1.000
_cell.length_c   1.000
_cell.angle_alpha   90.00
_cell.angle_beta   90.00
_cell.angle_gamma   90.00
#
_symmetry.space_group_name_H-M   'P 1'
#
loop_
_entity.id
_entity.type
_entity.pdbx_description
1 polymer ?
#
loop_
_entity_poly.entity_id
_entity_poly.type
_entity_poly.pdbx_seq_one_letter_code
_entity_poly.pdbx_strand_id
1 'polypeptide(L)'
;VLAIAADADKAYDYTAKGNMVAVISNGTAILGLGNLGHMASKPVMEGKGCLFKKFAGIDVFDIELAENDPDRLIDIIAALEPTLGGINLEDIKAPECFVVEKKLRERLKIPVMHDDQH
;
A
#
# COMPACT_ATOMS: atom_id res chain seq x y z
N VAL A 1 6.17 -4.64 23.93
CA VAL A 1 4.74 -4.91 24.26
C VAL A 1 4.19 -3.88 25.24
N LEU A 2 4.55 -3.90 26.53
CA LEU A 2 3.96 -2.99 27.53
C LEU A 2 4.11 -1.50 27.19
N ALA A 3 5.26 -1.08 26.65
CA ALA A 3 5.48 0.30 26.24
C ALA A 3 4.51 0.76 25.14
N ILE A 4 4.26 -0.08 24.13
CA ILE A 4 3.33 0.20 23.02
C ILE A 4 1.87 0.13 23.49
N ALA A 5 1.56 -0.78 24.43
CA ALA A 5 0.23 -0.85 25.03
C ALA A 5 -0.13 0.41 25.84
N ALA A 6 0.86 1.06 26.46
CA ALA A 6 0.68 2.34 27.16
C ALA A 6 0.65 3.54 26.20
N ASP A 7 1.37 3.44 25.07
CA ASP A 7 1.50 4.51 24.08
C ASP A 7 1.72 3.90 22.68
N ALA A 8 0.69 3.92 21.85
CA ALA A 8 0.69 3.26 20.55
C ALA A 8 1.73 3.85 19.58
N ASP A 9 2.10 5.13 19.73
CA ASP A 9 3.06 5.80 18.84
C ASP A 9 4.47 5.23 18.99
N LYS A 10 4.78 4.59 20.13
CA LYS A 10 6.04 3.85 20.32
C LYS A 10 6.18 2.65 19.39
N ALA A 11 5.14 2.28 18.63
CA ALA A 11 5.27 1.35 17.52
C ALA A 11 6.25 1.87 16.44
N TYR A 12 6.34 3.19 16.23
CA TYR A 12 7.31 3.78 15.31
C TYR A 12 8.76 3.62 15.81
N ASP A 13 8.98 3.68 17.12
CA ASP A 13 10.32 3.57 17.72
C ASP A 13 10.79 2.13 17.89
N TYR A 14 9.88 1.21 18.24
CA TYR A 14 10.22 -0.13 18.70
C TYR A 14 9.84 -1.25 17.72
N THR A 15 9.32 -0.92 16.54
CA THR A 15 8.99 -1.88 15.49
C THR A 15 9.46 -1.38 14.13
N ALA A 16 9.28 -2.20 13.09
CA ALA A 16 9.58 -1.79 11.72
C ALA A 16 8.57 -0.77 11.14
N LYS A 17 7.47 -0.45 11.84
CA LYS A 17 6.38 0.42 11.34
C LYS A 17 6.91 1.71 10.71
N GLY A 18 7.89 2.37 11.33
CA GLY A 18 8.43 3.63 10.80
C GLY A 18 9.15 3.54 9.46
N ASN A 19 9.60 2.35 9.04
CA ASN A 19 10.28 2.11 7.76
C ASN A 19 9.51 1.19 6.81
N MET A 20 8.34 0.70 7.23
CA MET A 20 7.57 -0.31 6.49
C MET A 20 6.51 0.32 5.60
N VAL A 21 6.64 0.15 4.29
CA VAL A 21 5.67 0.59 3.29
C VAL A 21 4.99 -0.62 2.67
N ALA A 22 3.67 -0.57 2.48
CA ALA A 22 3.00 -1.56 1.64
C ALA A 22 2.91 -1.07 0.20
N VAL A 23 3.30 -1.91 -0.75
CA VAL A 23 2.98 -1.73 -2.17
C VAL A 23 1.73 -2.56 -2.45
N ILE A 24 0.61 -1.90 -2.75
CA ILE A 24 -0.71 -2.55 -2.82
C ILE A 24 -1.29 -2.40 -4.22
N SER A 25 -1.74 -3.52 -4.77
CA SER A 25 -2.42 -3.57 -6.06
C SER A 25 -3.55 -4.60 -6.07
N ASN A 26 -4.55 -4.40 -6.93
CA ASN A 26 -5.51 -5.44 -7.32
C ASN A 26 -5.27 -5.97 -8.76
N GLY A 27 -4.19 -5.51 -9.41
CA GLY A 27 -3.75 -5.98 -10.72
C GLY A 27 -4.68 -5.61 -11.87
N THR A 28 -5.45 -4.54 -11.73
CA THR A 28 -6.44 -4.13 -12.73
C THR A 28 -5.87 -3.25 -13.85
N ALA A 29 -4.66 -2.72 -13.67
CA ALA A 29 -3.96 -1.90 -14.66
C ALA A 29 -2.45 -2.18 -14.69
N ILE A 30 -2.06 -3.44 -14.84
CA ILE A 30 -0.65 -3.84 -14.76
C ILE A 30 0.12 -3.28 -15.94
N LEU A 31 1.01 -2.31 -15.69
CA LEU A 31 1.84 -1.68 -16.73
C LEU A 31 0.98 -1.24 -17.94
N GLY A 32 1.41 -1.57 -19.16
CA GLY A 32 0.63 -1.42 -20.39
C GLY A 32 -0.22 -2.65 -20.76
N LEU A 33 -0.33 -3.64 -19.87
CA LEU A 33 -0.97 -4.93 -20.15
C LEU A 33 -2.45 -4.97 -19.74
N GLY A 34 -2.90 -4.00 -18.93
CA GLY A 34 -4.28 -3.89 -18.47
C GLY A 34 -4.60 -4.86 -17.33
N ASN A 35 -5.86 -5.30 -17.28
CA ASN A 35 -6.34 -6.14 -16.19
C ASN A 35 -5.97 -7.62 -16.42
N LEU A 36 -4.92 -8.08 -15.76
CA LEU A 36 -4.53 -9.50 -15.71
C LEU A 36 -4.74 -10.12 -14.31
N GLY A 37 -5.23 -9.33 -13.36
CA GLY A 37 -5.58 -9.75 -12.01
C GLY A 37 -4.41 -9.74 -11.03
N HIS A 38 -4.77 -9.75 -9.75
CA HIS A 38 -3.86 -9.57 -8.61
C HIS A 38 -2.64 -10.51 -8.60
N MET A 39 -2.75 -11.80 -8.97
CA MET A 39 -1.57 -12.68 -8.99
C MET A 39 -0.57 -12.33 -10.09
N ALA A 40 -1.05 -11.79 -11.21
CA ALA A 40 -0.19 -11.39 -12.32
C ALA A 40 0.57 -10.09 -12.02
N SER A 41 0.07 -9.25 -11.09
CA SER A 41 0.76 -8.02 -10.68
C SER A 41 1.93 -8.29 -9.73
N LYS A 42 1.93 -9.43 -9.03
CA LYS A 42 2.92 -9.75 -7.99
C LYS A 42 4.39 -9.51 -8.39
N PRO A 43 4.88 -9.98 -9.55
CA PRO A 43 6.28 -9.73 -9.93
C PRO A 43 6.61 -8.25 -10.10
N VAL A 44 5.62 -7.43 -10.50
CA VAL A 44 5.78 -5.97 -10.63
C VAL A 44 5.86 -5.34 -9.23
N MET A 45 5.00 -5.76 -8.30
CA MET A 45 4.97 -5.24 -6.93
C MET A 45 6.25 -5.60 -6.16
N GLU A 46 6.72 -6.85 -6.27
CA GLU A 46 8.01 -7.29 -5.73
C GLU A 46 9.16 -6.47 -6.34
N GLY A 47 9.11 -6.21 -7.65
CA GLY A 47 10.06 -5.33 -8.35
C GLY A 47 10.09 -3.92 -7.76
N LYS A 48 8.93 -3.30 -7.50
CA LYS A 48 8.83 -1.99 -6.82
C LYS A 48 9.43 -2.06 -5.42
N GLY A 49 9.14 -3.12 -4.65
CA GLY A 49 9.75 -3.34 -3.34
C GLY A 49 11.28 -3.41 -3.39
N CYS A 50 11.85 -4.10 -4.38
CA CYS A 50 13.29 -4.10 -4.61
C CYS A 50 13.85 -2.70 -4.89
N LEU A 51 13.14 -1.87 -5.66
CA LEU A 51 13.56 -0.49 -5.96
C LEU A 51 13.53 0.39 -4.69
N PHE A 52 12.45 0.35 -3.92
CA PHE A 52 12.34 1.04 -2.64
C PHE A 52 13.50 0.69 -1.70
N LYS A 53 13.78 -0.61 -1.55
CA LYS A 53 14.87 -1.05 -0.67
C LYS A 53 16.23 -0.62 -1.18
N LYS A 54 16.48 -0.77 -2.49
CA LYS A 54 17.78 -0.48 -3.10
C LYS A 54 18.13 1.01 -3.07
N PHE A 55 17.16 1.88 -3.32
CA PHE A 55 17.41 3.31 -3.53
C PHE A 55 17.03 4.19 -2.33
N ALA A 56 16.06 3.78 -1.52
CA ALA A 56 15.60 4.57 -0.37
C ALA A 56 15.83 3.88 0.99
N GLY A 57 16.27 2.62 1.00
CA GLY A 57 16.44 1.85 2.24
C GLY A 57 15.11 1.44 2.92
N ILE A 58 13.98 1.72 2.28
CA ILE A 58 12.62 1.45 2.78
C ILE A 58 12.34 -0.06 2.72
N ASP A 59 11.76 -0.60 3.79
CA ASP A 59 11.30 -1.98 3.82
C ASP A 59 9.90 -2.05 3.21
N VAL A 60 9.72 -2.96 2.26
CA VAL A 60 8.45 -3.11 1.55
C VAL A 60 7.87 -4.49 1.77
N PHE A 61 6.55 -4.54 1.92
CA PHE A 61 5.76 -5.75 1.73
C PHE A 61 4.77 -5.51 0.60
N ASP A 62 4.77 -6.39 -0.39
CA ASP A 62 3.82 -6.37 -1.49
C ASP A 62 2.50 -7.06 -1.08
N ILE A 63 1.37 -6.47 -1.47
CA ILE A 63 0.04 -6.95 -1.10
C ILE A 63 -0.87 -6.93 -2.34
N GLU A 64 -1.10 -8.13 -2.88
CA GLU A 64 -2.03 -8.36 -3.98
C GLU A 64 -3.44 -8.65 -3.47
N LEU A 65 -4.36 -7.71 -3.63
CA LEU A 65 -5.74 -7.83 -3.17
C LEU A 65 -6.64 -8.38 -4.27
N ALA A 66 -7.29 -9.51 -4.00
CA ALA A 66 -8.32 -10.10 -4.85
C ALA A 66 -9.69 -9.41 -4.67
N GLU A 67 -9.73 -8.08 -4.83
CA GLU A 67 -10.94 -7.25 -4.66
C GLU A 67 -10.98 -6.12 -5.70
N ASN A 68 -12.14 -5.97 -6.34
CA ASN A 68 -12.36 -5.01 -7.42
C ASN A 68 -13.39 -3.93 -7.04
N ASP A 69 -14.16 -4.13 -5.97
CA ASP A 69 -15.02 -3.07 -5.44
C ASP A 69 -14.16 -2.00 -4.74
N PRO A 70 -14.19 -0.74 -5.20
CA PRO A 70 -13.32 0.30 -4.66
C PRO A 70 -13.56 0.58 -3.17
N ASP A 71 -14.82 0.53 -2.71
CA ASP A 71 -15.15 0.81 -1.32
C ASP A 71 -14.64 -0.30 -0.39
N ARG A 72 -14.78 -1.56 -0.80
CA ARG A 72 -14.20 -2.70 -0.07
C ARG A 72 -12.67 -2.68 -0.10
N LEU A 73 -12.08 -2.29 -1.24
CA LEU A 73 -10.63 -2.15 -1.35
C LEU A 73 -10.11 -1.09 -0.37
N ILE A 74 -10.78 0.06 -0.26
CA ILE A 74 -10.47 1.10 0.71
C ILE A 74 -10.57 0.57 2.15
N ASP A 75 -11.63 -0.17 2.47
CA ASP A 75 -11.82 -0.72 3.82
C ASP A 75 -10.72 -1.71 4.19
N ILE A 76 -10.34 -2.60 3.27
CA ILE A 76 -9.25 -3.57 3.46
C ILE A 76 -7.93 -2.82 3.68
N ILE A 77 -7.60 -1.88 2.80
CA ILE A 77 -6.34 -1.13 2.89
C ILE A 77 -6.28 -0.30 4.17
N ALA A 78 -7.37 0.35 4.55
CA ALA A 78 -7.45 1.14 5.76
C ALA A 78 -7.24 0.28 7.03
N ALA A 79 -7.71 -0.97 7.02
CA ALA A 79 -7.49 -1.88 8.14
C ALA A 79 -6.00 -2.26 8.34
N LEU A 80 -5.14 -2.07 7.33
CA LEU A 80 -3.70 -2.36 7.40
C LEU A 80 -2.89 -1.22 8.03
N GLU A 81 -3.47 -0.03 8.22
CA GLU A 81 -2.80 1.17 8.76
C GLU A 81 -1.96 0.91 10.04
N PRO A 82 -2.41 0.11 11.03
CA PRO A 82 -1.63 -0.12 12.24
C PRO A 82 -0.25 -0.73 11.99
N THR A 83 -0.10 -1.54 10.94
CA THR A 83 1.17 -2.22 10.60
C THR A 83 2.14 -1.30 9.85
N LEU A 84 1.63 -0.34 9.09
CA LEU A 84 2.39 0.35 8.04
C LEU A 84 2.80 1.77 8.43
N GLY A 85 3.94 2.22 7.93
CA GLY A 85 4.39 3.62 8.00
C GLY A 85 3.97 4.42 6.77
N GLY A 86 3.60 3.75 5.67
CA GLY A 86 3.06 4.37 4.46
C GLY A 86 2.47 3.34 3.50
N ILE A 87 1.70 3.82 2.53
CA ILE A 87 1.06 3.00 1.50
C ILE A 87 1.42 3.57 0.12
N ASN A 88 1.86 2.69 -0.77
CA ASN A 88 2.04 2.94 -2.19
C ASN A 88 1.01 2.12 -2.97
N LEU A 89 0.02 2.80 -3.56
CA LEU A 89 -0.96 2.19 -4.47
C LEU A 89 -0.36 2.07 -5.87
N GLU A 90 -0.57 0.92 -6.51
CA GLU A 90 0.01 0.61 -7.81
C GLU A 90 -0.97 -0.18 -8.69
N ASP A 91 -0.95 0.04 -10.01
CA ASP A 91 -1.63 -0.81 -11.00
C ASP A 91 -3.15 -0.97 -10.70
N ILE A 92 -3.80 0.05 -10.13
CA ILE A 92 -5.26 0.13 -9.95
C ILE A 92 -5.85 0.96 -11.09
N LYS A 93 -6.82 0.42 -11.81
CA LYS A 93 -7.39 1.08 -13.00
C LYS A 93 -8.11 2.38 -12.67
N ALA A 94 -8.08 3.31 -13.62
CA ALA A 94 -8.98 4.45 -13.65
C ALA A 94 -10.42 4.03 -13.99
N PRO A 95 -11.45 4.76 -13.51
CA PRO A 95 -11.37 5.94 -12.62
C PRO A 95 -11.29 5.59 -11.13
N GLU A 96 -11.28 4.30 -10.78
CA GLU A 96 -11.40 3.82 -9.40
C GLU A 96 -10.20 4.23 -8.54
N CYS A 97 -8.98 4.22 -9.09
CA CYS A 97 -7.76 4.63 -8.41
C CYS A 97 -7.84 6.03 -7.78
N PHE A 98 -8.49 7.00 -8.44
CA PHE A 98 -8.68 8.35 -7.92
C PHE A 98 -9.54 8.38 -6.65
N VAL A 99 -10.61 7.59 -6.63
CA VAL A 99 -11.51 7.49 -5.48
C VAL A 99 -10.83 6.77 -4.33
N VAL A 100 -10.10 5.69 -4.64
CA VAL A 100 -9.33 4.91 -3.66
C VAL A 100 -8.27 5.78 -2.98
N GLU A 101 -7.42 6.45 -3.75
CA GLU A 101 -6.36 7.30 -3.19
C GLU A 101 -6.96 8.44 -2.35
N LYS A 102 -7.96 9.17 -2.89
CA LYS A 102 -8.57 10.30 -2.17
C LYS A 102 -9.16 9.86 -0.83
N LYS A 103 -9.98 8.81 -0.82
CA LYS A 103 -10.62 8.33 0.42
C LYS A 103 -9.61 7.79 1.43
N LEU A 104 -8.54 7.13 0.98
CA LEU A 104 -7.47 6.67 1.87
C LEU A 104 -6.68 7.84 2.46
N ARG A 105 -6.34 8.87 1.67
CA ARG A 105 -5.67 10.09 2.17
C ARG A 105 -6.53 10.86 3.17
N GLU A 106 -7.85 10.86 3.00
CA GLU A 106 -8.77 11.49 3.95
C GLU A 106 -8.94 10.68 5.26
N ARG A 107 -8.84 9.35 5.19
CA ARG A 107 -9.12 8.44 6.31
C ARG A 107 -7.89 8.10 7.16
N LEU A 108 -6.72 7.99 6.55
CA LEU A 108 -5.51 7.45 7.19
C LEU A 108 -4.61 8.55 7.74
N LYS A 109 -3.87 8.22 8.80
CA LYS A 109 -2.87 9.10 9.43
C LYS A 109 -1.46 8.87 8.89
N ILE A 110 -1.29 7.89 8.01
CA ILE A 110 -0.02 7.60 7.31
C ILE A 110 -0.08 8.11 5.87
N PRO A 111 1.06 8.45 5.25
CA PRO A 111 1.10 8.86 3.86
C PRO A 111 0.58 7.76 2.93
N VAL A 112 -0.24 8.17 1.96
CA VAL A 112 -0.74 7.35 0.86
C VAL A 112 -0.36 8.05 -0.44
N MET A 113 0.29 7.33 -1.33
CA MET A 113 0.68 7.79 -2.67
C MET A 113 0.20 6.78 -3.71
N HIS A 114 -0.13 7.25 -4.91
CA HIS A 114 -0.33 6.40 -6.08
C HIS A 114 0.73 6.76 -7.12
N ASP A 115 1.58 5.80 -7.50
CA ASP A 115 2.75 6.06 -8.35
C ASP A 115 2.32 6.43 -9.78
N ASP A 116 1.32 5.75 -10.35
CA ASP A 116 0.86 6.04 -11.72
C ASP A 116 0.16 7.40 -11.92
N GLN A 117 -0.05 8.18 -10.84
CA GLN A 117 -0.79 9.45 -10.90
C GLN A 117 0.10 10.71 -10.75
N HIS A 118 1.35 10.58 -10.27
CA HIS A 118 2.21 11.71 -9.89
C HIS A 118 3.55 11.67 -10.61
#